data_AF-A0A417CBT5-F1
#
_entry.id   AF-A0A417CBT5-F1
#
_cell.length_a   1.000
_cell.length_b   1.000
_cell.length_c   1.000
_cell.angle_alpha   90.00
_cell.angle_beta   90.00
_cell.angle_gamma   90.00
#
_symmetry.space_group_name_H-M   'P 1'
#
loop_
_entity.id
_entity.type
_entity.pdbx_description
1 polymer ?
#
loop_
_entity_poly.entity_id
_entity_poly.type
_entity_poly.pdbx_seq_one_letter_code
_entity_poly.pdbx_strand_id
1 'polypeptide(L)'
;MEDKRYYRCSEVSSYGVKMGFVDMRALGEAVGGVLNLNIVRRTEEEGLGHWEVENGTLNWHYDCENNQYSDEEAAARIKELTELVEDADEDTDPEELEAWKADIESLEDDDPRDIYQYYIISDYGAHILIKDTDEIVLYNEDLDMYVWCVTVFGTPWAGELTNIPLPPKRAA
;
A
#
# COMPACT_ATOMS: atom_id res chain seq x y z
N MET A 1 1.30 -22.60 28.44
CA MET A 1 0.21 -22.26 27.51
C MET A 1 0.75 -21.22 26.56
N GLU A 2 0.60 -21.42 25.26
CA GLU A 2 0.96 -20.40 24.27
C GLU A 2 0.12 -19.14 24.51
N ASP A 3 0.76 -17.97 24.46
CA ASP A 3 0.13 -16.67 24.69
C ASP A 3 -0.72 -16.31 23.48
N LYS A 4 -2.01 -16.68 23.49
CA LYS A 4 -2.94 -16.38 22.39
C LYS A 4 -3.23 -14.89 22.33
N ARG A 5 -3.11 -14.30 21.14
CA ARG A 5 -3.46 -12.91 20.87
C ARG A 5 -4.35 -12.82 19.64
N TYR A 6 -5.10 -11.73 19.56
CA TYR A 6 -6.13 -11.55 18.55
C TYR A 6 -6.07 -10.16 17.94
N TYR A 7 -6.34 -10.08 16.64
CA TYR A 7 -6.57 -8.86 15.89
C TYR A 7 -8.00 -8.90 15.33
N ARG A 8 -8.87 -7.98 15.75
CA ARG A 8 -10.29 -7.88 15.32
C ARG A 8 -11.04 -9.24 15.30
N CYS A 9 -10.75 -10.09 16.30
CA CYS A 9 -11.26 -11.47 16.49
C CYS A 9 -10.52 -12.61 15.76
N SER A 10 -9.53 -12.32 14.93
CA SER A 10 -8.67 -13.31 14.27
C SER A 10 -7.46 -13.65 15.13
N GLU A 11 -7.12 -14.94 15.27
CA GLU A 11 -5.99 -15.39 16.08
C GLU A 11 -4.67 -15.08 15.36
N VAL A 12 -3.80 -14.31 16.01
CA VAL A 12 -2.46 -13.97 15.50
C VAL A 12 -1.55 -15.19 15.65
N SER A 13 -0.74 -15.47 14.63
CA SER A 13 0.19 -16.59 14.61
C SER A 13 1.21 -16.48 15.75
N SER A 14 1.77 -17.62 16.17
CA SER A 14 2.84 -17.63 17.18
C SER A 14 4.07 -16.83 16.73
N TYR A 15 4.31 -16.74 15.41
CA TYR A 15 5.35 -15.91 14.82
C TYR A 15 5.03 -14.42 14.97
N GLY A 16 3.82 -13.99 14.60
CA GLY A 16 3.37 -12.60 14.78
C GLY A 16 3.43 -12.16 16.24
N VAL A 17 2.95 -13.01 17.17
CA VAL A 17 3.04 -12.76 18.62
C VAL A 17 4.48 -12.60 19.09
N LYS A 18 5.40 -13.44 18.61
CA LYS A 18 6.83 -13.36 18.96
C LYS A 18 7.47 -12.07 18.44
N MET A 19 7.10 -11.64 17.23
CA MET A 19 7.66 -10.46 16.59
C MET A 19 6.96 -9.16 17.03
N GLY A 20 5.78 -9.26 17.63
CA GLY A 20 5.01 -8.12 18.12
C GLY A 20 4.14 -7.45 17.05
N PHE A 21 3.83 -8.14 15.95
CA PHE A 21 3.05 -7.62 14.82
C PHE A 21 1.94 -8.58 14.42
N VAL A 22 0.88 -8.06 13.80
CA VAL A 22 -0.18 -8.87 13.19
C VAL A 22 0.38 -9.51 11.92
N ASP A 23 0.18 -10.81 11.73
CA ASP A 23 0.52 -11.49 10.47
C ASP A 23 -0.60 -11.36 9.43
N MET A 24 -0.24 -11.47 8.15
CA MET A 24 -1.16 -11.35 7.02
C MET A 24 -2.33 -12.33 7.09
N ARG A 25 -2.17 -13.51 7.72
CA ARG A 25 -3.28 -14.46 7.88
C ARG A 25 -4.32 -13.89 8.83
N ALA A 26 -3.92 -13.35 9.98
CA ALA A 26 -4.85 -12.73 10.92
C ALA A 26 -5.52 -11.48 10.34
N LEU A 27 -4.79 -10.66 9.56
CA LEU A 27 -5.37 -9.55 8.81
C LEU A 27 -6.41 -10.04 7.79
N GLY A 28 -6.04 -11.01 6.95
CA GLY A 28 -6.92 -11.56 5.93
C GLY A 28 -8.18 -12.23 6.51
N GLU A 29 -8.07 -12.92 7.66
CA GLU A 29 -9.22 -13.45 8.38
C GLU A 29 -10.15 -12.34 8.91
N ALA A 30 -9.59 -11.19 9.33
CA ALA A 30 -10.37 -10.06 9.84
C ALA A 30 -11.05 -9.25 8.73
N VAL A 31 -10.37 -9.07 7.59
CA VAL A 31 -10.90 -8.40 6.39
C VAL A 31 -11.94 -9.29 5.71
N GLY A 32 -11.68 -10.60 5.67
CA GLY A 32 -12.44 -11.55 4.87
C GLY A 32 -12.26 -11.32 3.38
N GLY A 33 -13.20 -11.83 2.58
CA GLY A 33 -13.25 -11.59 1.14
C GLY A 33 -13.29 -12.86 0.31
N VAL A 34 -13.57 -12.68 -0.98
CA VAL A 34 -13.67 -13.76 -1.96
C VAL A 34 -12.61 -13.57 -3.03
N LEU A 35 -11.69 -14.54 -3.14
CA LEU A 35 -10.65 -14.54 -4.16
C LEU A 35 -11.26 -14.51 -5.57
N ASN A 36 -10.90 -13.51 -6.35
CA ASN A 36 -11.25 -13.42 -7.76
C ASN A 36 -10.13 -12.77 -8.57
N LEU A 37 -9.20 -13.58 -9.06
CA LEU A 37 -8.01 -13.12 -9.79
C LEU A 37 -8.29 -12.38 -11.10
N ASN A 38 -9.51 -12.47 -11.62
CA ASN A 38 -9.85 -11.87 -12.92
C ASN A 38 -10.78 -10.66 -12.79
N ILE A 39 -11.16 -10.24 -11.56
CA ILE A 39 -12.20 -9.22 -11.39
C ILE A 39 -11.82 -7.91 -12.10
N VAL A 40 -10.66 -7.33 -11.77
CA VAL A 40 -10.18 -6.06 -12.34
C VAL A 40 -10.06 -6.14 -13.87
N ARG A 41 -9.27 -7.10 -14.37
CA ARG A 41 -9.05 -7.27 -15.81
C ARG A 41 -10.36 -7.45 -16.58
N ARG A 42 -11.28 -8.29 -16.10
CA ARG A 42 -12.54 -8.57 -16.79
C ARG A 42 -13.46 -7.36 -16.81
N THR A 43 -13.53 -6.62 -15.71
CA THR A 43 -14.37 -5.42 -15.65
C THR A 43 -13.85 -4.33 -16.57
N GLU A 44 -12.53 -4.17 -16.71
CA GLU A 44 -11.94 -3.24 -17.67
C GLU A 44 -12.19 -3.69 -19.12
N GLU A 45 -11.96 -4.97 -19.44
CA GLU A 45 -12.21 -5.54 -20.77
C GLU A 45 -13.67 -5.34 -21.24
N GLU A 46 -14.62 -5.46 -20.32
CA GLU A 46 -16.06 -5.38 -20.60
C GLU A 46 -16.63 -3.95 -20.42
N GLY A 47 -15.80 -2.97 -20.03
CA GLY A 47 -16.22 -1.58 -19.82
C GLY A 47 -17.19 -1.39 -18.65
N LEU A 48 -17.06 -2.18 -17.59
CA LEU A 48 -17.89 -2.15 -16.38
C LEU A 48 -17.32 -1.17 -15.34
N GLY A 49 -17.12 0.08 -15.76
CA GLY A 49 -16.59 1.14 -14.91
C GLY A 49 -15.07 1.15 -14.77
N HIS A 50 -14.58 2.08 -13.96
CA HIS A 50 -13.16 2.26 -13.66
C HIS A 50 -12.86 1.89 -12.21
N TRP A 51 -11.65 1.40 -11.97
CA TRP A 51 -11.15 1.16 -10.62
C TRP A 51 -10.33 2.36 -10.17
N GLU A 52 -10.73 2.94 -9.05
CA GLU A 52 -10.02 4.03 -8.39
C GLU A 52 -9.27 3.49 -7.18
N VAL A 53 -8.08 4.06 -6.91
CA VAL A 53 -7.28 3.70 -5.73
C VAL A 53 -7.84 4.45 -4.52
N GLU A 54 -8.37 3.71 -3.57
CA GLU A 54 -8.90 4.23 -2.30
C GLU A 54 -7.88 4.15 -1.16
N ASN A 55 -6.89 3.26 -1.28
CA ASN A 55 -5.80 3.15 -0.31
C ASN A 55 -4.54 2.56 -0.95
N GLY A 56 -3.40 2.88 -0.36
CA GLY A 56 -2.10 2.42 -0.81
C GLY A 56 -1.68 3.07 -2.13
N THR A 57 -0.63 2.52 -2.73
CA THR A 57 -0.02 3.03 -3.96
C THR A 57 0.13 1.90 -4.97
N LEU A 58 -0.14 2.15 -6.24
CA LEU A 58 0.01 1.17 -7.31
C LEU A 58 1.45 1.11 -7.80
N ASN A 59 2.15 2.24 -7.77
CA ASN A 59 3.54 2.33 -8.21
C ASN A 59 4.45 2.80 -7.08
N TRP A 60 5.72 2.48 -7.23
CA TRP A 60 6.79 3.12 -6.49
C TRP A 60 7.54 4.06 -7.42
N HIS A 61 7.99 5.18 -6.86
CA HIS A 61 8.87 6.14 -7.52
C HIS A 61 10.15 6.26 -6.72
N TYR A 62 11.25 6.59 -7.41
CA TYR A 62 12.56 6.71 -6.78
C TYR A 62 13.25 7.99 -7.22
N ASP A 63 13.85 8.71 -6.27
CA ASP A 63 14.75 9.82 -6.59
C ASP A 63 16.15 9.31 -6.97
N CYS A 64 17.07 10.23 -7.29
CA CYS A 64 18.43 9.85 -7.68
C CYS A 64 19.24 9.18 -6.55
N GLU A 65 18.80 9.29 -5.29
CA GLU A 65 19.40 8.63 -4.13
C GLU A 65 18.78 7.26 -3.81
N ASN A 66 17.77 6.83 -4.57
CA ASN A 66 16.93 5.64 -4.35
C ASN A 66 16.06 5.71 -3.08
N ASN A 67 15.68 6.90 -2.64
CA ASN A 67 14.58 7.00 -1.68
C ASN A 67 13.27 6.63 -2.39
N GLN A 68 12.43 5.85 -1.72
CA GLN A 68 11.19 5.32 -2.29
C GLN A 68 10.00 6.21 -1.91
N TYR A 69 9.12 6.48 -2.87
CA TYR A 69 7.94 7.32 -2.71
C TYR A 69 6.71 6.62 -3.30
N SER A 70 5.56 6.72 -2.63
CA SER A 70 4.25 6.41 -3.22
C SER A 70 3.86 7.40 -4.32
N ASP A 71 2.84 7.08 -5.12
CA ASP A 71 2.29 7.94 -6.18
C ASP A 71 2.00 9.37 -5.65
N GLU A 72 1.37 9.48 -4.46
CA GLU A 72 1.04 10.77 -3.84
C GLU A 72 2.30 11.51 -3.33
N GLU A 73 3.21 10.79 -2.67
CA GLU A 73 4.45 11.38 -2.15
C GLU A 73 5.37 11.88 -3.28
N ALA A 74 5.47 11.12 -4.36
CA ALA A 74 6.24 11.49 -5.55
C ALA A 74 5.67 12.75 -6.21
N ALA A 75 4.34 12.80 -6.41
CA ALA A 75 3.68 13.99 -6.95
C ALA A 75 3.89 15.23 -6.06
N ALA A 76 3.82 15.08 -4.74
CA ALA A 76 4.08 16.16 -3.80
C ALA A 76 5.55 16.63 -3.86
N ARG A 77 6.50 15.69 -3.95
CA ARG A 77 7.93 15.97 -4.04
C ARG A 77 8.32 16.64 -5.35
N ILE A 78 7.81 16.15 -6.48
CA ILE A 78 7.99 16.76 -7.80
C ILE A 78 7.49 18.21 -7.78
N LYS A 79 6.31 18.45 -7.20
CA LYS A 79 5.76 19.79 -7.10
C LYS A 79 6.66 20.72 -6.28
N GLU A 80 7.11 20.29 -5.10
CA GLU A 80 8.04 21.05 -4.27
C GLU A 80 9.34 21.38 -5.03
N LEU A 81 9.96 20.39 -5.66
CA LEU A 81 11.18 20.57 -6.43
C LEU A 81 10.98 21.50 -7.64
N THR A 82 9.83 21.40 -8.31
CA THR A 82 9.49 22.27 -9.44
C THR A 82 9.38 23.72 -8.98
N GLU A 83 8.72 23.98 -7.85
CA GLU A 83 8.65 25.33 -7.24
C GLU A 83 10.06 25.86 -6.91
N LEU A 84 10.95 25.02 -6.36
CA LEU A 84 12.35 25.40 -6.09
C LEU A 84 13.14 25.73 -7.36
N VAL A 85 12.95 24.96 -8.44
CA VAL A 85 13.59 25.20 -9.74
C VAL A 85 13.07 26.50 -10.38
N GLU A 86 11.79 26.81 -10.23
CA GLU A 86 11.18 28.05 -10.74
C GLU A 86 11.64 29.29 -9.98
N ASP A 87 11.81 29.18 -8.66
CA ASP A 87 12.28 30.27 -7.78
C ASP A 87 13.80 30.46 -7.79
N ALA A 88 14.55 29.56 -8.45
CA ALA A 88 16.02 29.62 -8.54
C ALA A 88 16.51 30.91 -9.23
N ASP A 89 17.55 31.50 -8.65
CA ASP A 89 18.17 32.75 -9.12
C ASP A 89 19.70 32.62 -9.29
N GLU A 90 20.40 33.74 -9.45
CA GLU A 90 21.86 33.76 -9.66
C GLU A 90 22.68 33.31 -8.45
N ASP A 91 22.10 33.33 -7.24
CA ASP A 91 22.75 32.89 -6.00
C ASP A 91 22.52 31.40 -5.71
N THR A 92 21.61 30.76 -6.45
CA THR A 92 21.33 29.32 -6.32
C THR A 92 22.51 28.49 -6.81
N ASP A 93 22.91 27.48 -6.03
CA ASP A 93 24.01 26.60 -6.40
C ASP A 93 23.63 25.82 -7.68
N PRO A 94 24.41 25.93 -8.77
CA PRO A 94 24.14 25.18 -9.99
C PRO A 94 24.12 23.66 -9.79
N GLU A 95 24.89 23.13 -8.83
CA GLU A 95 24.89 21.70 -8.53
C GLU A 95 23.57 21.27 -7.89
N GLU A 96 23.04 22.09 -6.97
CA GLU A 96 21.76 21.85 -6.31
C GLU A 96 20.58 21.97 -7.29
N LEU A 97 20.60 22.97 -8.17
CA LEU A 97 19.59 23.15 -9.22
C LEU A 97 19.53 21.95 -10.18
N GLU A 98 20.69 21.42 -10.58
CA GLU A 98 20.74 20.25 -11.44
C GLU A 98 20.32 18.98 -10.70
N ALA A 99 20.64 18.85 -9.41
CA ALA A 99 20.16 17.75 -8.57
C ALA A 99 18.62 17.74 -8.47
N TRP A 100 17.99 18.89 -8.22
CA TRP A 100 16.52 18.98 -8.19
C TRP A 100 15.87 18.58 -9.50
N LYS A 101 16.41 19.01 -10.64
CA LYS A 101 15.89 18.61 -11.96
C LYS A 101 16.07 17.11 -12.21
N ALA A 102 17.20 16.55 -11.83
CA ALA A 102 17.45 15.12 -11.96
C ALA A 102 16.50 14.30 -11.08
N ASP A 103 16.24 14.74 -9.85
CA ASP A 103 15.26 14.10 -8.96
C ASP A 103 13.84 14.19 -9.54
N ILE A 104 13.44 15.33 -10.11
CA ILE A 104 12.14 15.44 -10.80
C ILE A 104 12.03 14.40 -11.92
N GLU A 105 13.03 14.33 -12.81
CA GLU A 105 13.04 13.37 -13.93
C GLU A 105 12.96 11.92 -13.42
N SER A 106 13.73 11.58 -12.37
CA SER A 106 13.73 10.23 -11.79
C SER A 106 12.39 9.89 -11.11
N LEU A 107 11.75 10.85 -10.44
CA LEU A 107 10.48 10.64 -9.76
C LEU A 107 9.29 10.55 -10.71
N GLU A 108 9.41 11.07 -11.95
CA GLU A 108 8.38 10.91 -12.99
C GLU A 108 8.29 9.47 -13.52
N ASP A 109 9.38 8.69 -13.43
CA ASP A 109 9.38 7.27 -13.77
C ASP A 109 8.64 6.46 -12.69
N ASP A 110 7.79 5.53 -13.13
CA ASP A 110 7.04 4.62 -12.26
C ASP A 110 7.62 3.18 -12.29
N ASP A 111 7.65 2.55 -11.12
CA ASP A 111 7.93 1.12 -10.93
C ASP A 111 6.65 0.42 -10.41
N PRO A 112 5.84 -0.16 -11.31
CA PRO A 112 4.56 -0.76 -10.96
C PRO A 112 4.71 -1.91 -9.97
N ARG A 113 3.88 -1.91 -8.92
CA ARG A 113 3.85 -3.01 -7.96
C ARG A 113 3.16 -4.22 -8.56
N ASP A 114 3.78 -5.39 -8.37
CA ASP A 114 3.16 -6.66 -8.69
C ASP A 114 1.95 -6.94 -7.78
N ILE A 115 0.77 -7.02 -8.37
CA ILE A 115 -0.45 -7.52 -7.70
C ILE A 115 -0.64 -8.99 -8.05
N TYR A 116 -0.52 -9.85 -7.05
CA TYR A 116 -0.59 -11.30 -7.25
C TYR A 116 -2.00 -11.86 -7.05
N GLN A 117 -2.81 -11.24 -6.19
CA GLN A 117 -4.16 -11.70 -5.88
C GLN A 117 -5.11 -10.55 -5.68
N TYR A 118 -6.36 -10.77 -6.08
CA TYR A 118 -7.47 -9.84 -5.90
C TYR A 118 -8.55 -10.51 -5.04
N TYR A 119 -8.97 -9.84 -3.97
CA TYR A 119 -10.08 -10.28 -3.14
C TYR A 119 -11.21 -9.25 -3.22
N ILE A 120 -12.41 -9.69 -3.58
CA ILE A 120 -13.61 -8.87 -3.40
C ILE A 120 -13.90 -8.81 -1.91
N ILE A 121 -13.94 -7.61 -1.35
CA ILE A 121 -14.11 -7.37 0.09
C ILE A 121 -15.38 -6.56 0.35
N SER A 122 -15.88 -6.63 1.59
CA SER A 122 -16.97 -5.78 2.04
C SER A 122 -16.47 -4.39 2.44
N ASP A 123 -17.37 -3.41 2.56
CA ASP A 123 -17.05 -2.07 3.08
C ASP A 123 -16.34 -2.10 4.43
N TYR A 124 -16.74 -3.03 5.31
CA TYR A 124 -16.07 -3.21 6.60
C TYR A 124 -14.64 -3.74 6.44
N GLY A 125 -14.41 -4.64 5.48
CA GLY A 125 -13.08 -5.12 5.12
C GLY A 125 -12.21 -4.01 4.53
N ALA A 126 -12.77 -3.21 3.61
CA ALA A 126 -12.11 -2.04 3.06
C ALA A 126 -11.75 -1.03 4.15
N HIS A 127 -12.68 -0.73 5.06
CA HIS A 127 -12.44 0.15 6.20
C HIS A 127 -11.30 -0.33 7.11
N ILE A 128 -11.15 -1.65 7.30
CA ILE A 128 -10.02 -2.20 8.04
C ILE A 128 -8.71 -1.87 7.33
N LEU A 129 -8.62 -2.17 6.03
CA LEU A 129 -7.41 -1.96 5.24
C LEU A 129 -7.04 -0.47 5.18
N ILE A 130 -7.98 0.40 4.82
CA ILE A 130 -7.78 1.86 4.74
C ILE A 130 -7.31 2.45 6.07
N LYS A 131 -7.84 1.96 7.19
CA LYS A 131 -7.56 2.56 8.51
C LYS A 131 -6.30 2.03 9.16
N ASP A 132 -6.04 0.75 9.01
CA ASP A 132 -5.02 0.05 9.79
C ASP A 132 -3.75 -0.23 8.96
N THR A 133 -3.78 -0.06 7.63
CA THR A 133 -2.69 -0.47 6.72
C THR A 133 -2.52 0.45 5.51
N ASP A 134 -1.42 0.27 4.77
CA ASP A 134 -1.17 0.89 3.46
C ASP A 134 -1.37 -0.12 2.31
N GLU A 135 -2.17 -1.16 2.55
CA GLU A 135 -2.54 -2.16 1.54
C GLU A 135 -3.35 -1.51 0.41
N ILE A 136 -3.16 -2.01 -0.81
CA ILE A 136 -3.82 -1.44 -1.99
C ILE A 136 -5.29 -1.85 -1.98
N VAL A 137 -6.17 -0.85 -1.93
CA VAL A 137 -7.63 -1.03 -2.03
C VAL A 137 -8.12 -0.26 -3.24
N LEU A 138 -8.82 -0.98 -4.12
CA LEU A 138 -9.50 -0.38 -5.27
C LEU A 138 -11.01 -0.33 -5.01
N TYR A 139 -11.67 0.68 -5.56
CA TYR A 139 -13.12 0.80 -5.58
C TYR A 139 -13.62 1.05 -6.99
N ASN A 140 -14.77 0.48 -7.32
CA ASN A 140 -15.46 0.70 -8.58
C ASN A 140 -16.88 1.19 -8.28
N GLU A 141 -17.17 2.44 -8.66
CA GLU A 141 -18.45 3.11 -8.37
C GLU A 141 -19.63 2.44 -9.10
N ASP A 142 -19.44 2.02 -10.34
CA ASP A 142 -20.50 1.40 -11.16
C ASP A 142 -20.93 0.02 -10.61
N LEU A 143 -19.99 -0.70 -10.00
CA LEU A 143 -20.22 -2.00 -9.39
C LEU A 143 -20.51 -1.93 -7.88
N ASP A 144 -20.31 -0.77 -7.26
CA ASP A 144 -20.37 -0.56 -5.80
C ASP A 144 -19.56 -1.64 -5.06
N MET A 145 -18.27 -1.74 -5.40
CA MET A 145 -17.44 -2.87 -4.99
C MET A 145 -16.02 -2.46 -4.65
N TYR A 146 -15.54 -2.98 -3.51
CA TYR A 146 -14.14 -2.91 -3.10
C TYR A 146 -13.36 -4.17 -3.47
N VAL A 147 -12.11 -3.97 -3.87
CA VAL A 147 -11.14 -5.04 -4.12
C VAL A 147 -9.85 -4.78 -3.36
N TRP A 148 -9.39 -5.76 -2.58
CA TRP A 148 -8.05 -5.76 -2.01
C TRP A 148 -7.05 -6.38 -3.00
N CYS A 149 -5.98 -5.65 -3.26
CA CYS A 149 -4.89 -6.02 -4.14
C CYS A 149 -3.66 -6.45 -3.32
N VAL A 150 -3.38 -7.75 -3.30
CA VAL A 150 -2.32 -8.34 -2.48
C VAL A 150 -1.01 -8.36 -3.25
N THR A 151 0.03 -7.71 -2.70
CA THR A 151 1.36 -7.63 -3.30
C THR A 151 2.39 -8.59 -2.67
N VAL A 152 1.97 -9.50 -1.79
CA VAL A 152 2.86 -10.52 -1.20
C VAL A 152 2.73 -11.87 -1.92
N PHE A 153 3.86 -12.49 -2.23
CA PHE A 153 3.94 -13.77 -2.94
C PHE A 153 4.94 -14.74 -2.28
N GLY A 154 4.67 -16.04 -2.40
CA GLY A 154 5.60 -17.11 -2.03
C GLY A 154 5.58 -17.56 -0.56
N THR A 155 5.40 -16.64 0.40
CA THR A 155 5.34 -16.99 1.83
C THR A 155 3.90 -17.27 2.27
N PRO A 156 3.62 -18.32 3.07
CA PRO A 156 2.32 -18.49 3.70
C PRO A 156 1.97 -17.26 4.55
N TRP A 157 0.74 -16.77 4.47
CA TRP A 157 0.32 -15.52 5.14
C TRP A 157 0.58 -15.49 6.66
N ALA A 158 0.66 -16.65 7.34
CA ALA A 158 1.00 -16.70 8.76
C ALA A 158 2.46 -16.37 9.09
N GLY A 159 3.34 -16.41 8.09
CA GLY A 159 4.76 -16.08 8.16
C GLY A 159 5.10 -14.69 7.60
N GLU A 160 4.11 -13.97 7.09
CA GLU A 160 4.26 -12.62 6.54
C GLU A 160 3.71 -11.62 7.56
N LEU A 161 4.50 -10.63 7.95
CA LEU A 161 4.11 -9.63 8.95
C LEU A 161 3.53 -8.39 8.27
N THR A 162 2.51 -7.83 8.89
CA THR A 162 1.99 -6.49 8.54
C THR A 162 2.75 -5.41 9.32
N ASN A 163 2.53 -4.15 8.97
CA ASN A 163 2.97 -2.99 9.74
C ASN A 163 2.11 -2.72 10.99
N ILE A 164 1.05 -3.51 11.24
CA ILE A 164 0.17 -3.32 12.40
C ILE A 164 0.84 -3.88 13.68
N PRO A 165 1.17 -3.02 14.67
CA PRO A 165 1.76 -3.47 15.92
C PRO A 165 0.74 -4.15 16.82
N LEU A 166 1.15 -5.21 17.50
CA LEU A 166 0.37 -5.79 18.58
C LEU A 166 0.53 -4.91 19.84
N PRO A 167 -0.58 -4.60 20.54
CA PRO A 167 -0.49 -3.83 21.77
C PRO A 167 0.38 -4.57 22.81
N PRO A 168 1.17 -3.85 23.63
CA PRO A 168 2.00 -4.46 24.65
C PRO A 168 1.13 -5.29 25.61
N LYS A 169 1.73 -6.34 26.18
CA LYS A 169 1.03 -7.18 27.16
C LYS A 169 0.56 -6.28 28.30
N ARG A 170 -0.75 -6.23 28.56
CA ARG A 170 -1.23 -5.60 29.81
C ARG A 170 -0.62 -6.38 30.96
N ALA A 171 0.17 -5.70 31.79
CA ALA A 171 0.64 -6.27 33.04
C ALA A 171 -0.59 -6.58 33.90
N ALA A 172 -0.66 -7.82 34.38
CA ALA A 172 -1.71 -8.28 35.28
C ALA A 172 -1.52 -7.69 36.69
#